data_AF-Q01XZ8-F1
#
_entry.id   AF-Q01XZ8-F1
#
_cell.length_a   1.000
_cell.length_b   1.000
_cell.length_c   1.000
_cell.angle_alpha   90.00
_cell.angle_beta   90.00
_cell.angle_gamma   90.00
#
_symmetry.space_group_name_H-M   'P 1'
#
loop_
_entity.id
_entity.type
_entity.pdbx_description
1 polymer ?
#
loop_
_entity_poly.entity_id
_entity_poly.type
_entity_poly.pdbx_seq_one_letter_code
_entity_poly.pdbx_strand_id
1 'polypeptide(L)'
;MQIDLECLRRHYSSLSDEGLLALDPDDLIEVARKCWDEEVERRGLDELMESDAVSGDEAGETETSFEGLDPDWLQNAACACSFVGDPGGSQASGAVKVLDDAGIPCEVTIVEVSSALGRHPAEYEYRVMVPAALNLKASSILDKEIFNPQLEADWRLHFQSLTDSELGALNPNVICIGLADRIARLKRAYNDEVTRRFRHSE
;
A
#
# COMPACT_ATOMS: atom_id res chain seq x y z
N MET A 1 25.75 -13.52 19.21
CA MET A 1 24.36 -13.10 18.94
C MET A 1 24.06 -11.91 19.84
N GLN A 2 24.34 -10.70 19.37
CA GLN A 2 23.97 -9.46 20.03
C GLN A 2 23.06 -8.72 19.07
N ILE A 3 21.79 -8.62 19.44
CA ILE A 3 20.85 -7.69 18.80
C ILE A 3 21.41 -6.30 19.10
N ASP A 4 21.63 -5.47 18.07
CA ASP A 4 22.05 -4.09 18.27
C ASP A 4 20.86 -3.28 18.83
N LEU A 5 20.78 -3.28 20.16
CA LEU A 5 19.80 -2.56 20.95
C LEU A 5 19.77 -1.06 20.62
N GLU A 6 20.90 -0.49 20.21
CA GLU A 6 21.00 0.92 19.87
C GLU A 6 20.26 1.23 18.56
N CYS A 7 20.28 0.28 17.62
CA CYS A 7 19.57 0.39 16.35
C CYS A 7 18.05 0.28 16.53
N LEU A 8 17.57 -0.63 17.38
CA LEU A 8 16.15 -0.74 17.74
C LEU A 8 15.64 0.50 18.46
N ARG A 9 16.41 1.02 19.42
CA ARG A 9 16.07 2.27 20.11
C ARG A 9 16.00 3.44 19.14
N ARG A 10 16.97 3.59 18.23
CA ARG A 10 16.94 4.65 17.22
C ARG A 10 15.73 4.52 16.29
N HIS A 11 15.36 3.29 15.92
CA HIS A 11 14.18 3.03 15.10
C HIS A 11 12.89 3.44 15.82
N TYR A 12 12.65 2.97 17.04
CA TYR A 12 11.46 3.34 17.81
C TYR A 12 11.44 4.83 18.17
N SER A 13 12.59 5.44 18.46
CA SER A 13 12.70 6.88 18.66
C SER A 13 12.41 7.71 17.40
N SER A 14 12.54 7.13 16.20
CA SER A 14 12.18 7.81 14.95
C SER A 14 10.69 7.71 14.60
N LEU A 15 9.94 6.81 15.25
CA LEU A 15 8.51 6.69 15.07
C LEU A 15 7.76 7.80 15.81
N SER A 16 6.61 8.19 15.28
CA SER A 16 5.63 9.00 16.00
C SER A 16 4.98 8.17 17.11
N ASP A 17 4.31 8.85 18.04
CA ASP A 17 3.63 8.21 19.17
C ASP A 17 2.56 7.21 18.69
N GLU A 18 1.78 7.59 17.68
CA GLU A 18 0.79 6.73 17.02
C GLU A 18 1.45 5.55 16.28
N GLY A 19 2.61 5.77 15.64
CA GLY A 19 3.35 4.71 14.96
C GLY A 19 3.98 3.70 15.92
N LEU A 20 4.29 4.13 17.15
CA LEU A 20 4.73 3.25 18.22
C LEU A 20 3.56 2.40 18.74
N LEU A 21 2.38 3.00 18.92
CA LEU A 21 1.15 2.35 19.39
C LEU A 21 0.52 1.39 18.37
N ALA A 22 0.75 1.60 17.08
CA ALA A 22 0.24 0.74 16.00
C ALA A 22 1.00 -0.60 15.87
N LEU A 23 2.12 -0.77 16.55
CA LEU A 23 2.86 -2.03 16.57
C LEU A 23 2.16 -3.02 17.50
N ASP A 24 1.90 -4.24 17.02
CA ASP A 24 1.41 -5.32 17.86
C ASP A 24 2.55 -5.86 18.75
N PRO A 25 2.49 -5.68 20.08
CA PRO A 25 3.54 -6.15 20.98
C PRO A 25 3.66 -7.68 21.02
N ASP A 26 2.64 -8.43 20.59
CA ASP A 26 2.68 -9.90 20.52
C ASP A 26 3.41 -10.41 19.28
N ASP A 27 3.56 -9.57 18.24
CA ASP A 27 4.35 -9.85 17.04
C ASP A 27 5.84 -9.44 17.19
N LEU A 28 6.20 -8.76 18.29
CA LEU A 28 7.58 -8.36 18.59
C LEU A 28 8.36 -9.46 19.30
N ILE A 29 9.64 -9.62 18.91
CA ILE A 29 10.58 -10.48 19.64
C ILE A 29 10.93 -9.86 21.00
N GLU A 30 11.23 -10.68 22.01
CA GLU A 30 11.42 -10.27 23.41
C GLU A 30 12.35 -9.05 23.61
N VAL A 31 13.41 -8.94 22.81
CA VAL A 31 14.37 -7.83 22.89
C VAL A 31 13.85 -6.56 22.20
N ALA A 32 13.10 -6.69 21.11
CA ALA A 32 12.44 -5.59 20.42
C ALA A 32 11.27 -5.06 21.25
N ARG A 33 10.49 -5.97 21.87
CA ARG A 33 9.45 -5.64 22.84
C ARG A 33 10.01 -4.83 23.99
N LYS A 34 11.14 -5.24 24.58
CA LYS A 34 11.76 -4.47 25.66
C LYS A 34 12.15 -3.04 25.24
N CYS A 35 12.70 -2.85 24.04
CA CYS A 35 13.02 -1.51 23.55
C CYS A 35 11.77 -0.69 23.18
N TRP A 36 10.70 -1.36 22.79
CA TRP A 36 9.39 -0.75 22.53
C TRP A 36 8.73 -0.33 23.84
N ASP A 37 8.66 -1.21 24.85
CA ASP A 37 8.15 -0.93 26.20
C ASP A 37 8.91 0.27 26.82
N GLU A 38 10.25 0.29 26.72
CA GLU A 38 11.09 1.40 27.18
C GLU A 38 10.73 2.74 26.48
N GLU A 39 10.35 2.70 25.20
CA GLU A 39 10.02 3.90 24.42
C GLU A 39 8.58 4.36 24.67
N VAL A 40 7.63 3.43 24.83
CA VAL A 40 6.22 3.69 25.21
C VAL A 40 6.17 4.31 26.59
N GLU A 41 6.90 3.76 27.55
CA GLU A 41 7.01 4.28 28.93
C GLU A 41 7.70 5.66 28.93
N ARG A 42 8.79 5.83 28.16
CA ARG A 42 9.49 7.13 28.04
C ARG A 42 8.60 8.25 27.51
N ARG A 43 7.66 7.92 26.62
CA ARG A 43 6.74 8.88 26.01
C ARG A 43 5.40 8.98 26.74
N GLY A 44 5.16 8.15 27.76
CA GLY A 44 3.93 8.17 28.55
C GLY A 44 2.69 7.71 27.77
N LEU A 45 2.87 6.79 26.81
CA LEU A 45 1.81 6.34 25.89
C LEU A 45 1.02 5.13 26.44
N ASP A 46 1.45 4.54 27.55
CA ASP A 46 0.75 3.43 28.22
C ASP A 46 -0.70 3.78 28.60
N GLU A 47 -0.96 5.02 29.03
CA GLU A 47 -2.31 5.46 29.45
C GLU A 47 -3.29 5.60 28.27
N LEU A 48 -2.80 5.76 27.03
CA LEU A 48 -3.62 5.85 25.83
C LEU A 48 -4.05 4.45 25.34
N MET A 49 -3.21 3.43 25.53
CA MET A 49 -3.51 2.04 25.17
C MET A 49 -4.63 1.42 26.00
N GLU A 50 -4.74 1.78 27.28
CA GLU A 50 -5.80 1.26 28.16
C GLU A 50 -7.19 1.87 27.84
N SER A 51 -7.24 3.02 27.17
CA SER A 51 -8.49 3.73 26.88
C SER A 51 -9.23 3.26 25.62
N ASP A 52 -8.53 2.56 24.72
CA ASP A 52 -9.01 2.21 23.37
C ASP A 52 -9.48 0.75 23.24
N ALA A 53 -9.46 -0.04 24.32
CA ALA A 53 -9.85 -1.45 24.32
C ALA A 53 -11.37 -1.70 24.10
N VAL A 54 -12.17 -0.68 23.76
CA VAL A 54 -13.62 -0.81 23.54
C VAL A 54 -14.12 -0.09 22.28
N SER A 55 -13.47 -0.30 21.13
CA SER A 55 -14.15 -0.22 19.84
C SER A 55 -13.34 -0.92 18.75
N GLY A 56 -13.91 -1.98 18.19
CA GLY A 56 -13.42 -2.58 16.94
C GLY A 56 -13.78 -1.70 15.74
N ASP A 57 -13.04 -1.94 14.65
CA ASP A 57 -13.02 -1.22 13.37
C ASP A 57 -12.39 0.18 13.43
N GLU A 58 -11.13 0.29 13.03
CA GLU A 58 -10.74 0.78 11.70
C GLU A 58 -9.25 0.45 11.45
N ALA A 59 -8.96 -0.10 10.27
CA ALA A 59 -7.58 -0.33 9.83
C ALA A 59 -6.91 1.01 9.55
N GLY A 60 -6.16 1.51 10.54
CA GLY A 60 -5.46 2.79 10.49
C GLY A 60 -4.55 2.94 9.28
N GLU A 61 -4.79 3.99 8.51
CA GLU A 61 -3.99 4.44 7.38
C GLU A 61 -2.59 4.83 7.88
N THR A 62 -1.61 3.93 7.73
CA THR A 62 -0.22 4.26 8.07
C THR A 62 0.41 5.05 6.93
N GLU A 63 0.56 6.36 7.12
CA GLU A 63 1.44 7.18 6.28
C GLU A 63 2.91 6.78 6.52
N THR A 64 3.39 5.86 5.70
CA THR A 64 4.83 5.66 5.51
C THR A 64 5.42 6.89 4.82
N SER A 65 5.89 7.85 5.61
CA SER A 65 6.73 8.94 5.11
C SER A 65 8.12 8.39 4.81
N PHE A 66 8.48 8.34 3.53
CA PHE A 66 9.81 7.95 3.08
C PHE A 66 10.68 9.21 2.97
N GLU A 67 11.27 9.65 4.07
CA GLU A 67 12.34 10.65 4.03
C GLU A 67 13.61 10.01 3.44
N GLY A 68 14.05 10.49 2.27
CA GLY A 68 15.28 10.02 1.61
C GLY A 68 15.15 9.58 0.15
N LEU A 69 14.13 10.03 -0.58
CA LEU A 69 14.03 9.76 -2.01
C LEU A 69 15.21 10.38 -2.78
N ASP A 70 15.81 9.57 -3.65
CA ASP A 70 16.82 10.03 -4.61
C ASP A 70 16.18 11.07 -5.56
N PRO A 71 16.78 12.26 -5.75
CA PRO A 71 16.30 13.23 -6.74
C PRO A 71 16.20 12.67 -8.16
N ASP A 72 16.94 11.62 -8.52
CA ASP A 72 16.92 10.96 -9.84
C ASP A 72 16.05 9.69 -9.89
N TRP A 73 15.07 9.55 -8.98
CA TRP A 73 14.21 8.37 -8.87
C TRP A 73 13.54 7.94 -10.18
N LEU A 74 13.34 8.86 -11.14
CA LEU A 74 12.73 8.59 -12.43
C LEU A 74 13.48 7.50 -13.22
N GLN A 75 14.81 7.38 -13.06
CA GLN A 75 15.63 6.38 -13.76
C GLN A 75 15.26 4.94 -13.38
N ASN A 76 14.80 4.74 -12.15
CA ASN A 76 14.34 3.46 -11.62
C ASN A 76 12.84 3.49 -11.32
N ALA A 77 12.09 4.37 -11.97
CA ALA A 77 10.66 4.49 -11.71
C ALA A 77 9.91 3.24 -12.14
N ALA A 78 8.81 2.97 -11.44
CA ALA A 78 7.88 1.91 -11.79
C ALA A 78 6.52 2.53 -12.14
N CYS A 79 5.84 1.95 -13.11
CA CYS A 79 4.49 2.36 -13.49
C CYS A 79 3.50 1.87 -12.41
N ALA A 80 2.79 2.80 -11.76
CA ALA A 80 1.76 2.46 -10.77
C ALA A 80 0.41 2.14 -11.44
N CYS A 81 0.06 2.89 -12.50
CA CYS A 81 -1.11 2.64 -13.34
C CYS A 81 -0.93 3.30 -14.73
N SER A 82 -1.71 2.85 -15.71
CA SER A 82 -1.79 3.50 -17.02
C SER A 82 -3.22 3.69 -17.51
N PHE A 83 -3.40 4.70 -18.37
CA PHE A 83 -4.68 5.04 -18.98
C PHE A 83 -4.48 5.21 -20.49
N VAL A 84 -5.43 4.71 -21.29
CA VAL A 84 -5.43 4.94 -22.73
C VAL A 84 -6.40 6.06 -23.07
N GLY A 85 -5.99 6.98 -23.94
CA GLY A 85 -6.86 8.07 -24.36
C GLY A 85 -6.33 8.89 -25.52
N ASP A 86 -7.14 9.86 -25.93
CA ASP A 86 -6.81 10.82 -26.98
C ASP A 86 -5.69 11.78 -26.55
N PRO A 87 -4.88 12.28 -27.50
CA PRO A 87 -3.80 13.22 -27.21
C PRO A 87 -4.30 14.50 -26.51
N GLY A 88 -3.54 14.94 -25.51
CA GLY A 88 -3.84 16.14 -24.73
C GLY A 88 -4.94 15.96 -23.67
N GLY A 89 -5.41 14.74 -23.44
CA GLY A 89 -6.38 14.45 -22.39
C GLY A 89 -5.79 14.51 -20.96
N SER A 90 -6.71 14.49 -19.99
CA SER A 90 -6.42 14.57 -18.55
C SER A 90 -6.60 13.24 -17.82
N GLN A 91 -6.48 12.10 -18.52
CA GLN A 91 -6.85 10.77 -18.03
C GLN A 91 -6.07 10.38 -16.76
N ALA A 92 -4.82 10.83 -16.63
CA ALA A 92 -3.99 10.59 -15.44
C ALA A 92 -4.20 11.62 -14.31
N SER A 93 -4.95 12.71 -14.52
CA SER A 93 -5.05 13.81 -13.55
C SER A 93 -5.64 13.40 -12.20
N GLY A 94 -6.63 12.50 -12.20
CA GLY A 94 -7.18 11.94 -10.96
C GLY A 94 -6.16 11.12 -10.18
N ALA A 95 -5.38 10.28 -10.86
CA ALA A 95 -4.30 9.49 -10.25
C ALA A 95 -3.19 10.37 -9.69
N VAL A 96 -2.78 11.41 -10.42
CA VAL A 96 -1.78 12.39 -9.94
C VAL A 96 -2.28 13.07 -8.66
N LYS A 97 -3.54 13.51 -8.65
CA LYS A 97 -4.11 14.16 -7.46
C LYS A 97 -4.15 13.21 -6.25
N VAL A 98 -4.61 11.99 -6.43
CA VAL A 98 -4.68 10.99 -5.35
C VAL A 98 -3.30 10.69 -4.78
N LEU A 99 -2.27 10.59 -5.63
CA LEU A 99 -0.90 10.35 -5.16
C LEU A 99 -0.29 11.57 -4.48
N ASP A 100 -0.57 12.78 -4.98
CA ASP A 100 -0.14 14.04 -4.36
C ASP A 100 -0.77 14.22 -2.97
N ASP A 101 -2.08 13.98 -2.84
CA ASP A 101 -2.80 14.01 -1.57
C ASP A 101 -2.24 12.97 -0.57
N ALA A 102 -1.65 11.87 -1.06
CA ALA A 102 -1.00 10.83 -0.26
C ALA A 102 0.52 11.02 -0.07
N GLY A 103 1.08 12.17 -0.50
CA GLY A 103 2.49 12.50 -0.36
C GLY A 103 3.44 11.62 -1.20
N ILE A 104 2.95 11.00 -2.27
CA ILE A 104 3.75 10.14 -3.18
C ILE A 104 4.17 10.95 -4.41
N PRO A 105 5.47 11.16 -4.62
CA PRO A 105 5.95 11.79 -5.85
C PRO A 105 5.57 10.97 -7.08
N CYS A 106 5.03 11.63 -8.09
CA CYS A 106 4.68 10.99 -9.35
C CYS A 106 4.95 11.89 -10.56
N GLU A 107 5.18 11.25 -11.71
CA GLU A 107 5.34 11.91 -13.00
C GLU A 107 4.54 11.15 -14.07
N VAL A 108 3.90 11.88 -14.98
CA VAL A 108 3.15 11.26 -16.08
C VAL A 108 4.03 11.19 -17.31
N THR A 109 4.30 9.98 -17.78
CA THR A 109 4.96 9.74 -19.08
C THR A 109 3.92 9.35 -20.12
N ILE A 110 4.05 9.87 -21.34
CA ILE A 110 3.10 9.61 -22.42
C ILE A 110 3.80 8.78 -23.48
N VAL A 111 3.21 7.64 -23.83
CA VAL A 111 3.70 6.72 -24.85
C VAL A 111 2.69 6.65 -25.98
N GLU A 112 3.13 6.88 -27.22
CA GLU A 112 2.28 6.68 -28.40
C GLU A 112 2.07 5.18 -28.64
N VAL A 113 0.83 4.74 -28.67
CA VAL A 113 0.45 3.37 -29.02
C VAL A 113 0.22 3.34 -30.52
N SER A 114 1.18 2.77 -31.26
CA SER A 114 1.11 2.73 -32.73
C SER A 114 -0.13 1.95 -33.17
N SER A 115 -1.06 2.61 -33.88
CA SER A 115 -2.14 1.92 -34.58
C SER A 115 -1.55 1.14 -35.75
N ALA A 116 -1.44 -0.18 -35.63
CA ALA A 116 -0.84 -1.06 -36.64
C ALA A 116 -1.51 -1.02 -38.05
N LEU A 117 -2.62 -0.28 -38.20
CA LEU A 117 -3.42 -0.22 -39.44
C LEU A 117 -3.77 1.20 -39.93
N GLY A 118 -3.22 2.26 -39.32
CA GLY A 118 -3.29 3.63 -39.86
C GLY A 118 -4.69 4.20 -40.10
N ARG A 119 -5.73 3.64 -39.46
CA ARG A 119 -7.14 4.02 -39.66
C ARG A 119 -7.81 4.63 -38.43
N HIS A 120 -7.08 4.76 -37.33
CA HIS A 120 -7.55 5.38 -36.09
C HIS A 120 -6.59 6.50 -35.68
N PRO A 121 -7.06 7.55 -34.97
CA PRO A 121 -6.16 8.51 -34.35
C PRO A 121 -5.14 7.76 -33.48
N ALA A 122 -3.92 8.30 -33.36
CA ALA A 122 -2.93 7.74 -32.46
C ALA A 122 -3.51 7.69 -31.04
N GLU A 123 -3.59 6.49 -30.46
CA GLU A 123 -3.96 6.32 -29.06
C GLU A 123 -2.70 6.55 -28.21
N TYR A 124 -2.86 7.24 -27.09
CA TYR A 124 -1.77 7.53 -26.18
C TYR A 124 -1.99 6.77 -24.88
N GLU A 125 -0.93 6.14 -24.40
CA GLU A 125 -0.88 5.56 -23.07
C GLU A 125 -0.22 6.55 -22.12
N TYR A 126 -1.02 7.03 -21.16
CA TYR A 126 -0.60 7.89 -20.06
C TYR A 126 -0.21 7.01 -18.88
N ARG A 127 1.09 6.95 -18.57
CA ARG A 127 1.65 6.13 -17.49
C ARG A 127 2.01 6.99 -16.30
N VAL A 128 1.46 6.67 -15.14
CA VAL A 128 1.79 7.33 -13.87
C VAL A 128 2.98 6.62 -13.25
N MET A 129 4.13 7.27 -13.29
CA MET A 129 5.41 6.78 -12.82
C MET A 129 5.64 7.24 -11.38
N VAL A 130 6.11 6.33 -10.53
CA VAL A 130 6.44 6.59 -9.13
C VAL A 130 7.81 6.00 -8.79
N PRO A 131 8.48 6.43 -7.71
CA PRO A 131 9.67 5.75 -7.20
C PRO A 131 9.38 4.25 -6.99
N ALA A 132 10.24 3.36 -7.49
CA ALA A 132 9.98 1.91 -7.42
C ALA A 132 9.71 1.39 -6.01
N ALA A 133 10.37 1.94 -5.00
CA ALA A 133 10.13 1.58 -3.60
C ALA A 133 8.70 1.89 -3.13
N LEU A 134 8.03 2.86 -3.74
CA LEU A 134 6.67 3.28 -3.43
C LEU A 134 5.63 2.61 -4.34
N ASN A 135 6.03 1.79 -5.32
CA ASN A 135 5.11 1.25 -6.31
C ASN A 135 3.93 0.50 -5.68
N LEU A 136 4.19 -0.42 -4.74
CA LEU A 136 3.13 -1.19 -4.09
C LEU A 136 2.18 -0.30 -3.27
N LYS A 137 2.71 0.73 -2.59
CA LYS A 137 1.90 1.70 -1.84
C LYS A 137 1.04 2.52 -2.81
N ALA A 138 1.65 3.07 -3.86
CA ALA A 138 0.97 3.86 -4.87
C ALA A 138 -0.15 3.07 -5.56
N SER A 139 0.13 1.86 -6.03
CA SER A 139 -0.89 0.99 -6.64
C SER A 139 -2.00 0.65 -5.66
N SER A 140 -1.70 0.36 -4.38
CA SER A 140 -2.72 0.08 -3.38
C SER A 140 -3.64 1.27 -3.11
N ILE A 141 -3.11 2.49 -3.09
CA ILE A 141 -3.90 3.72 -2.89
C ILE A 141 -4.76 3.98 -4.13
N LEU A 142 -4.18 3.88 -5.33
CA LEU A 142 -4.92 4.05 -6.58
C LEU A 142 -6.03 3.02 -6.74
N ASP A 143 -5.78 1.76 -6.37
CA ASP A 143 -6.81 0.72 -6.32
C ASP A 143 -7.95 1.16 -5.41
N LYS A 144 -7.66 1.57 -4.18
CA LYS A 144 -8.69 2.00 -3.20
C LYS A 144 -9.50 3.19 -3.70
N GLU A 145 -8.84 4.25 -4.17
CA GLU A 145 -9.48 5.55 -4.41
C GLU A 145 -10.09 5.67 -5.82
N ILE A 146 -9.55 4.95 -6.81
CA ILE A 146 -9.94 5.13 -8.22
C ILE A 146 -10.59 3.87 -8.78
N PHE A 147 -9.95 2.71 -8.65
CA PHE A 147 -10.36 1.52 -9.40
C PHE A 147 -11.43 0.69 -8.68
N ASN A 148 -11.29 0.50 -7.37
CA ASN A 148 -12.20 -0.31 -6.57
C ASN A 148 -13.65 0.22 -6.54
N PRO A 149 -13.92 1.55 -6.49
CA PRO A 149 -15.30 2.05 -6.54
C PRO A 149 -16.04 1.64 -7.81
N GLN A 150 -15.38 1.70 -8.97
CA GLN A 150 -15.98 1.26 -10.23
C GLN A 150 -16.11 -0.27 -10.27
N LEU A 151 -15.08 -0.99 -9.82
CA LEU A 151 -15.11 -2.45 -9.74
C LEU A 151 -16.26 -2.96 -8.85
N GLU A 152 -16.52 -2.30 -7.72
CA GLU A 152 -17.64 -2.61 -6.84
C GLU A 152 -18.98 -2.32 -7.52
N ALA A 153 -19.09 -1.21 -8.26
CA ALA A 153 -20.28 -0.91 -9.04
C ALA A 153 -20.55 -2.00 -10.10
N ASP A 154 -19.52 -2.48 -10.79
CA ASP A 154 -19.61 -3.56 -11.78
C ASP A 154 -20.02 -4.89 -11.12
N TRP A 155 -19.46 -5.22 -9.96
CA TRP A 155 -19.88 -6.38 -9.18
C TRP A 155 -21.34 -6.28 -8.75
N ARG A 156 -21.78 -5.10 -8.29
CA ARG A 156 -23.18 -4.86 -7.91
C ARG A 156 -24.11 -5.09 -9.10
N LEU A 157 -23.75 -4.60 -10.28
CA LEU A 157 -24.51 -4.84 -11.53
C LEU A 157 -24.52 -6.32 -11.89
N HIS A 158 -23.38 -7.00 -11.79
CA HIS A 158 -23.29 -8.43 -12.04
C HIS A 158 -24.19 -9.24 -11.10
N PHE A 159 -24.14 -8.99 -9.79
CA PHE A 159 -24.97 -9.70 -8.81
C PHE A 159 -26.46 -9.44 -9.01
N GLN A 160 -26.85 -8.22 -9.40
CA GLN A 160 -28.23 -7.90 -9.77
C GLN A 160 -28.72 -8.66 -11.01
N SER A 161 -27.82 -9.07 -11.90
CA SER A 161 -28.17 -9.87 -13.09
C SER A 161 -28.45 -11.35 -12.78
N LEU A 162 -28.06 -11.83 -11.60
CA LEU A 162 -28.23 -13.23 -11.21
C LEU A 162 -29.65 -13.47 -10.67
N THR A 163 -30.16 -14.68 -10.87
CA THR A 163 -31.39 -15.12 -10.19
C THR A 163 -31.15 -15.39 -8.71
N ASP A 164 -32.21 -15.40 -7.90
CA ASP A 164 -32.10 -15.71 -6.46
C ASP A 164 -31.44 -17.07 -6.19
N SER A 165 -31.69 -18.07 -7.05
CA SER A 165 -31.08 -19.39 -6.91
C SER A 165 -29.59 -19.38 -7.24
N GLU A 166 -29.16 -18.59 -8.23
CA GLU A 166 -27.76 -18.46 -8.60
C GLU A 166 -27.00 -17.65 -7.56
N LEU A 167 -27.56 -16.51 -7.14
CA LEU A 167 -26.98 -15.66 -6.10
C LEU A 167 -26.88 -16.40 -4.76
N GLY A 168 -27.93 -17.15 -4.38
CA GLY A 168 -27.95 -17.97 -3.17
C GLY A 168 -26.98 -19.15 -3.19
N ALA A 169 -26.53 -19.58 -4.37
CA ALA A 169 -25.50 -20.62 -4.51
C ALA A 169 -24.08 -20.07 -4.37
N LEU A 170 -23.88 -18.75 -4.46
CA LEU A 170 -22.58 -18.13 -4.27
C LEU A 170 -22.18 -18.14 -2.79
N ASN A 171 -20.90 -18.39 -2.53
CA ASN A 171 -20.31 -18.29 -1.21
C ASN A 171 -19.12 -17.33 -1.27
N PRO A 172 -19.23 -16.12 -0.69
CA PRO A 172 -18.15 -15.13 -0.72
C PRO A 172 -16.81 -15.67 -0.20
N ASN A 173 -16.82 -16.51 0.84
CA ASN A 173 -15.59 -17.09 1.38
C ASN A 173 -14.90 -18.02 0.38
N VAL A 174 -15.67 -18.73 -0.45
CA VAL A 174 -15.12 -19.60 -1.49
C VAL A 174 -14.59 -18.78 -2.67
N ILE A 175 -15.32 -17.73 -3.07
CA ILE A 175 -14.92 -16.87 -4.20
C ILE A 175 -13.65 -16.07 -3.84
N CYS A 176 -13.53 -15.61 -2.59
CA CYS A 176 -12.41 -14.79 -2.14
C CYS A 176 -11.21 -15.59 -1.61
N ILE A 177 -11.27 -16.92 -1.50
CA ILE A 177 -10.21 -17.73 -0.87
C ILE A 177 -8.84 -17.52 -1.53
N GLY A 178 -8.80 -17.42 -2.86
CA GLY A 178 -7.57 -17.19 -3.60
C GLY A 178 -6.98 -15.80 -3.40
N LEU A 179 -7.84 -14.78 -3.21
CA LEU A 179 -7.39 -13.42 -2.90
C LEU A 179 -6.82 -13.34 -1.48
N ALA A 180 -7.49 -13.98 -0.52
CA ALA A 180 -6.99 -14.07 0.86
C ALA A 180 -5.62 -14.76 0.94
N ASP A 181 -5.43 -15.89 0.23
CA ASP A 181 -4.14 -16.59 0.16
C ASP A 181 -3.04 -15.70 -0.45
N ARG A 182 -3.35 -14.93 -1.51
CA ARG A 182 -2.41 -13.98 -2.12
C ARG A 182 -1.94 -12.91 -1.13
N ILE A 183 -2.87 -12.32 -0.36
CA ILE A 183 -2.55 -11.32 0.68
C ILE A 183 -1.63 -11.93 1.73
N ALA A 184 -1.96 -13.12 2.24
CA ALA A 184 -1.15 -13.81 3.24
C ALA A 184 0.28 -14.10 2.74
N ARG A 185 0.41 -14.54 1.48
CA ARG A 185 1.72 -14.80 0.86
C ARG A 185 2.55 -13.55 0.65
N LEU A 186 1.92 -12.45 0.23
CA LEU A 186 2.60 -11.16 0.07
C LEU A 186 3.19 -10.70 1.39
N LYS A 187 2.37 -10.69 2.46
CA LYS A 187 2.81 -10.31 3.81
C LYS A 187 3.97 -11.18 4.31
N ARG A 188 3.86 -12.51 4.13
CA ARG A 188 4.93 -13.44 4.51
C ARG A 188 6.24 -13.15 3.75
N ALA A 189 6.16 -12.99 2.43
CA ALA A 189 7.35 -12.74 1.61
C ALA A 189 8.06 -11.43 2.00
N TYR A 190 7.30 -10.38 2.32
CA TYR A 190 7.85 -9.13 2.86
C TYR A 190 8.57 -9.37 4.19
N ASN A 191 7.91 -10.03 5.14
CA ASN A 191 8.47 -10.31 6.46
C ASN A 191 9.74 -11.18 6.39
N ASP A 192 9.74 -12.17 5.49
CA ASP A 192 10.90 -13.03 5.24
C ASP A 192 12.10 -12.20 4.74
N GLU A 193 11.88 -11.25 3.83
CA GLU A 193 12.94 -10.41 3.27
C GLU A 193 13.48 -9.38 4.27
N VAL A 194 12.61 -8.75 5.06
CA VAL A 194 12.99 -7.89 6.19
C VAL A 194 13.85 -8.70 7.17
N THR A 195 13.37 -9.87 7.58
CA THR A 195 14.10 -10.78 8.46
C THR A 195 15.46 -11.16 7.89
N ARG A 196 15.56 -11.46 6.59
CA ARG A 196 16.82 -11.81 5.95
C ARG A 196 17.83 -10.66 5.98
N ARG A 197 17.44 -9.46 5.53
CA ARG A 197 18.34 -8.31 5.39
C ARG A 197 18.82 -7.78 6.72
N PHE A 198 17.92 -7.63 7.68
CA PHE A 198 18.27 -7.08 9.00
C PHE A 198 18.83 -8.13 9.96
N ARG A 199 18.98 -9.40 9.52
CA ARG A 199 19.77 -10.44 10.20
C ARG A 199 21.21 -10.62 9.68
N HIS A 200 21.57 -10.10 8.51
CA HIS A 200 22.85 -10.41 7.83
C HIS A 200 23.82 -9.23 7.70
N SER A 201 23.51 -8.07 8.29
CA SER A 201 24.49 -6.98 8.47
C SER A 201 25.31 -7.24 9.73
N GLU A 202 26.16 -8.27 9.71
CA GLU A 202 27.30 -8.49 10.62
C GLU A 202 28.62 -8.28 9.85
#